data_AF-W2XM02-F1
#
_entry.id   AF-W2XM02-F1
#
_cell.length_a   1.000
_cell.length_b   1.000
_cell.length_c   1.000
_cell.angle_alpha   90.00
_cell.angle_beta   90.00
_cell.angle_gamma   90.00
#
_symmetry.space_group_name_H-M   'P 1'
#
loop_
_entity.id
_entity.type
_entity.pdbx_description
1 polymer ?
#
loop_
_entity_poly.entity_id
_entity_poly.type
_entity_poly.pdbx_seq_one_letter_code
_entity_poly.pdbx_strand_id
1 'polypeptide(L)'
;MLVDTGTTWAQLVVKLRHDRVQPLDQTSSSHQPERFSSFGLTSQPLTIAWRTVRTLGTVLSNSMLSAAIAWCLAFCMDHGNIFSKTVPRNQSHAMFLTAKMLWFWIFCWFFTIAECVAKLLPETFTSTPTPSTLSPGRIFVKLVRAMFVHIVLVTVLSVGIGFVIASHHFAHDKLKADVYWPMMCYNFILTVTDAHTRHIFRVETVSGQARANRYSRRSKQLNQLPTRKPRGSPSLKQFLKVFAQNLVLVISGLSAGAFVHIASCIELKEKWELVVFALCSQTIKLMIQAAAKLYLGKRKKTPSLRTMAIIVAAPTILVDTQLRTVLLCLDSKSVTLAGSVLLAVAKTVLRLLTALLMRHQAHKVLAKYPLPRVGVHPQDGVVKVLRVQSLLSTTASLSSPELQGIARVQKLTALHAAEVYADMHGEYIAMCCAYVIIICFGSNPRFSLGGNASNNSTHEIQFSTVMVQIGIEVVVDIIAIPLEIRFGVDFNKFHKDDAFLAIFMVLVAVVNIHIASGVYMKTE
;
A
#
# COMPACT_ATOMS: atom_id res chain seq x y z
N MET A 1 -34.53 -19.03 -6.17
CA MET A 1 -33.57 -19.60 -5.20
C MET A 1 -32.16 -19.13 -5.59
N LEU A 2 -31.90 -17.83 -5.47
CA LEU A 2 -30.64 -17.16 -5.88
C LEU A 2 -30.68 -15.69 -5.43
N VAL A 3 -30.65 -15.48 -4.12
CA VAL A 3 -30.37 -14.20 -3.43
C VAL A 3 -29.64 -14.62 -2.14
N ASP A 4 -28.63 -13.85 -1.70
CA ASP A 4 -27.79 -14.05 -0.50
C ASP A 4 -26.49 -14.88 -0.60
N THR A 5 -25.59 -14.54 -1.53
CA THR A 5 -24.17 -14.98 -1.44
C THR A 5 -23.12 -13.86 -1.54
N GLY A 6 -23.52 -12.59 -1.73
CA GLY A 6 -22.58 -11.47 -1.91
C GLY A 6 -22.15 -10.73 -0.64
N THR A 7 -22.85 -10.92 0.47
CA THR A 7 -22.69 -10.16 1.74
C THR A 7 -21.80 -10.85 2.78
N THR A 8 -21.48 -12.13 2.57
CA THR A 8 -20.81 -12.96 3.57
C THR A 8 -19.31 -12.71 3.66
N TRP A 9 -18.59 -12.48 2.56
CA TRP A 9 -17.11 -12.40 2.61
C TRP A 9 -16.54 -11.13 3.25
N ALA A 10 -17.10 -9.96 2.95
CA ALA A 10 -16.70 -8.70 3.60
C ALA A 10 -17.06 -8.69 5.10
N GLN A 11 -18.18 -9.32 5.46
CA GLN A 11 -18.55 -9.54 6.85
C GLN A 11 -17.67 -10.61 7.52
N LEU A 12 -17.24 -11.65 6.79
CA LEU A 12 -16.36 -12.70 7.31
C LEU A 12 -14.95 -12.14 7.58
N VAL A 13 -14.39 -11.30 6.71
CA VAL A 13 -13.10 -10.63 6.94
C VAL A 13 -13.16 -9.65 8.10
N VAL A 14 -14.28 -8.96 8.30
CA VAL A 14 -14.51 -8.06 9.45
C VAL A 14 -14.78 -8.86 10.73
N LYS A 15 -15.54 -9.97 10.67
CA LYS A 15 -15.92 -10.81 11.82
C LYS A 15 -14.77 -11.69 12.30
N LEU A 16 -14.01 -12.33 11.40
CA LEU A 16 -12.76 -13.05 11.72
C LEU A 16 -11.66 -12.13 12.28
N ARG A 17 -11.76 -10.81 12.04
CA ARG A 17 -10.89 -9.79 12.64
C ARG A 17 -11.43 -9.26 13.97
N HIS A 18 -12.75 -9.23 14.17
CA HIS A 18 -13.39 -8.81 15.41
C HIS A 18 -13.30 -9.89 16.50
N ASP A 19 -13.41 -11.17 16.14
CA ASP A 19 -13.34 -12.31 17.06
C ASP A 19 -11.91 -12.61 17.54
N ARG A 20 -10.88 -12.10 16.84
CA ARG A 20 -9.46 -12.14 17.28
C ARG A 20 -9.08 -11.04 18.28
N VAL A 21 -10.01 -10.15 18.65
CA VAL A 21 -9.77 -8.97 19.50
C VAL A 21 -10.55 -9.02 20.82
N GLN A 22 -11.02 -10.19 21.25
CA GLN A 22 -11.41 -10.38 22.65
C GLN A 22 -10.24 -10.95 23.46
N PRO A 23 -9.56 -10.15 24.31
CA PRO A 23 -8.95 -10.70 25.51
C PRO A 23 -10.04 -10.89 26.56
N LEU A 24 -10.05 -12.07 27.19
CA LEU A 24 -10.68 -12.25 28.49
C LEU A 24 -10.09 -11.23 29.48
N ASP A 25 -11.01 -10.72 30.29
CA ASP A 25 -10.88 -10.03 31.57
C ASP A 25 -10.29 -8.62 31.67
N GLN A 26 -11.18 -7.77 32.17
CA GLN A 26 -10.96 -6.49 32.79
C GLN A 26 -10.17 -6.65 34.08
N THR A 27 -9.00 -6.03 34.18
CA THR A 27 -8.58 -5.36 35.41
C THR A 27 -7.82 -4.09 35.08
N SER A 28 -8.42 -2.96 35.45
CA SER A 28 -7.81 -1.67 35.80
C SER A 28 -6.28 -1.61 35.75
N SER A 29 -5.70 -0.83 34.83
CA SER A 29 -4.44 -0.13 35.11
C SER A 29 -4.27 1.13 34.26
N SER A 30 -4.17 2.24 34.99
CA SER A 30 -3.68 3.57 34.65
C SER A 30 -2.80 3.74 33.41
N HIS A 31 -3.09 4.80 32.66
CA HIS A 31 -2.19 5.43 31.69
C HIS A 31 -0.85 5.79 32.36
N GLN A 32 0.21 5.03 32.04
CA GLN A 32 1.59 5.39 32.31
C GLN A 32 2.24 5.88 30.99
N PRO A 33 2.81 7.10 30.94
CA PRO A 33 3.58 7.52 29.78
C PRO A 33 4.96 6.86 29.81
N GLU A 34 5.28 6.09 28.77
CA GLU A 34 6.59 5.43 28.61
C GLU A 34 7.72 6.47 28.65
N ARG A 35 8.68 6.25 29.56
CA ARG A 35 9.91 7.05 29.72
C ARG A 35 10.74 7.03 28.44
N PHE A 36 11.06 8.23 27.95
CA PHE A 36 12.06 8.50 26.91
C PHE A 36 13.53 8.28 27.36
N SER A 37 13.76 7.63 28.49
CA SER A 37 15.08 7.39 29.09
C SER A 37 15.45 5.91 29.08
N SER A 38 15.53 5.29 27.91
CA SER A 38 16.44 4.16 27.63
C SER A 38 16.41 3.88 26.13
N PHE A 39 17.31 4.51 25.39
CA PHE A 39 17.56 4.10 24.01
C PHE A 39 18.24 2.72 24.02
N GLY A 40 17.43 1.66 24.00
CA GLY A 40 17.75 0.42 23.27
C GLY A 40 18.40 -0.76 23.99
N LEU A 41 18.60 -0.80 25.31
CA LEU A 41 19.30 -1.94 25.95
C LEU A 41 18.53 -2.78 26.98
N THR A 42 17.30 -2.43 27.35
CA THR A 42 16.58 -3.12 28.45
C THR A 42 15.17 -3.58 28.08
N SER A 43 14.89 -3.85 26.80
CA SER A 43 13.69 -4.60 26.43
C SER A 43 13.94 -6.08 26.65
N GLN A 44 13.11 -6.73 27.46
CA GLN A 44 13.20 -8.19 27.67
C GLN A 44 13.13 -8.89 26.30
N PRO A 45 13.95 -9.92 26.05
CA PRO A 45 14.02 -10.61 24.75
C PRO A 45 12.65 -11.15 24.32
N LEU A 46 11.83 -11.57 25.29
CA LEU A 46 10.45 -12.02 25.08
C LEU A 46 9.57 -10.92 24.46
N THR A 47 9.71 -9.66 24.90
CA THR A 47 8.94 -8.53 24.36
C THR A 47 9.33 -8.21 22.93
N ILE A 48 10.62 -8.30 22.58
CA ILE A 48 11.10 -8.09 21.21
C ILE A 48 10.60 -9.21 20.31
N ALA A 49 10.69 -10.46 20.76
CA ALA A 49 10.19 -11.63 20.03
C ALA A 49 8.68 -11.52 19.76
N TRP A 50 7.89 -11.17 20.78
CA TRP A 50 6.45 -10.97 20.63
C TRP A 50 6.10 -9.85 19.64
N ARG A 51 6.78 -8.69 19.73
CA ARG A 51 6.59 -7.58 18.78
C ARG A 51 6.93 -8.00 17.35
N THR A 52 7.99 -8.77 17.17
CA THR A 52 8.43 -9.31 15.88
C THR A 52 7.36 -10.22 15.27
N VAL A 53 6.93 -11.24 16.02
CA VAL A 53 5.90 -12.19 15.57
C VAL A 53 4.59 -11.47 15.23
N ARG A 54 4.19 -10.49 16.05
CA ARG A 54 2.98 -9.70 15.81
C ARG A 54 3.07 -8.85 14.54
N THR A 55 4.19 -8.14 14.34
CA THR A 55 4.42 -7.32 13.14
C THR A 55 4.43 -8.19 11.90
N LEU A 56 5.19 -9.28 11.91
CA LEU A 56 5.29 -10.19 10.77
C LEU A 56 3.97 -10.89 10.48
N GLY A 57 3.26 -11.38 11.51
CA GLY A 57 1.94 -12.01 11.34
C GLY A 57 0.89 -11.06 10.76
N THR A 58 0.92 -9.77 11.12
CA THR A 58 0.05 -8.76 10.54
C THR A 58 0.40 -8.51 9.07
N VAL A 59 1.70 -8.41 8.76
CA VAL A 59 2.19 -8.22 7.39
C VAL A 59 1.77 -9.40 6.52
N LEU A 60 2.09 -10.62 6.93
CA LEU A 60 1.73 -11.84 6.23
C LEU A 60 0.22 -11.95 6.04
N SER A 61 -0.58 -11.72 7.09
CA SER A 61 -2.04 -11.82 6.98
C SER A 61 -2.64 -10.85 5.96
N ASN A 62 -2.12 -9.62 5.89
CA ASN A 62 -2.61 -8.63 4.92
C ASN A 62 -2.07 -8.92 3.51
N SER A 63 -0.81 -9.32 3.38
CA SER A 63 -0.23 -9.73 2.09
C SER A 63 -0.94 -10.97 1.51
N MET A 64 -1.39 -11.90 2.35
CA MET A 64 -2.21 -13.05 1.93
C MET A 64 -3.56 -12.63 1.37
N LEU A 65 -4.20 -11.59 1.91
CA LEU A 65 -5.42 -11.03 1.33
C LEU A 65 -5.14 -10.46 -0.07
N SER A 66 -4.09 -9.66 -0.22
CA SER A 66 -3.64 -9.14 -1.53
C SER A 66 -3.32 -10.26 -2.51
N ALA A 67 -2.66 -11.33 -2.05
CA ALA A 67 -2.34 -12.50 -2.85
C ALA A 67 -3.59 -13.23 -3.33
N ALA A 68 -4.55 -13.53 -2.45
CA ALA A 68 -5.79 -14.20 -2.81
C ALA A 68 -6.61 -13.42 -3.86
N ILE A 69 -6.67 -12.10 -3.71
CA ILE A 69 -7.36 -11.24 -4.68
C ILE A 69 -6.59 -11.14 -6.01
N ALA A 70 -5.26 -11.02 -5.97
CA ALA A 70 -4.43 -11.04 -7.17
C ALA A 70 -4.58 -12.35 -7.95
N TRP A 71 -4.57 -13.49 -7.25
CA TRP A 71 -4.88 -14.82 -7.81
C TRP A 71 -6.25 -14.84 -8.49
N CYS A 72 -7.29 -14.39 -7.79
CA CYS A 72 -8.65 -14.37 -8.31
C CYS A 72 -8.77 -13.50 -9.58
N LEU A 73 -8.17 -12.30 -9.57
CA LEU A 73 -8.16 -11.41 -10.73
C LEU A 73 -7.40 -12.02 -11.91
N ALA A 74 -6.20 -12.55 -11.67
CA ALA A 74 -5.39 -13.14 -12.73
C ALA A 74 -6.09 -14.36 -13.34
N PHE A 75 -6.72 -15.20 -12.51
CA PHE A 75 -7.53 -16.32 -12.98
C PHE A 75 -8.70 -15.86 -13.86
N CYS A 76 -9.42 -14.80 -13.45
CA CYS A 76 -10.49 -14.22 -14.27
C CYS A 76 -9.97 -13.64 -15.60
N MET A 77 -8.82 -12.96 -15.58
CA MET A 77 -8.18 -12.43 -16.78
C MET A 77 -7.70 -13.53 -17.73
N ASP A 78 -7.13 -14.59 -17.18
CA ASP A 78 -6.66 -15.77 -17.90
C ASP A 78 -7.79 -16.48 -18.67
N HIS A 79 -8.97 -16.57 -18.05
CA HIS A 79 -10.17 -17.17 -18.66
C HIS A 79 -10.88 -16.25 -19.66
N GLY A 80 -10.54 -14.95 -19.69
CA GLY A 80 -11.16 -13.96 -20.58
C GLY A 80 -12.68 -13.89 -20.40
N ASN A 81 -13.43 -14.02 -21.51
CA ASN A 81 -14.88 -13.97 -21.49
C ASN A 81 -15.50 -15.32 -21.09
N ILE A 82 -15.80 -15.48 -19.80
CA ILE A 82 -16.43 -16.68 -19.23
C ILE A 82 -17.82 -16.95 -19.83
N PHE A 83 -18.53 -15.90 -20.27
CA PHE A 83 -19.88 -16.05 -20.85
C PHE A 83 -19.88 -16.53 -22.30
N SER A 84 -18.73 -16.50 -22.98
CA SER A 84 -18.62 -16.94 -24.37
C SER A 84 -18.74 -18.46 -24.52
N LYS A 85 -18.60 -19.23 -23.43
CA LYS A 85 -18.47 -20.70 -23.43
C LYS A 85 -17.33 -21.24 -24.32
N THR A 86 -16.46 -20.36 -24.81
CA THR A 86 -15.31 -20.73 -25.65
C THR A 86 -14.03 -20.69 -24.81
N VAL A 87 -13.15 -21.66 -25.05
CA VAL A 87 -11.82 -21.72 -24.44
C VAL A 87 -11.05 -20.44 -24.77
N PRO A 88 -10.26 -19.85 -23.85
CA PRO A 88 -9.55 -18.57 -24.06
C PRO A 88 -8.77 -18.47 -25.38
N ARG A 89 -8.22 -19.59 -25.85
CA ARG A 89 -7.50 -19.70 -27.13
C ARG A 89 -8.35 -19.40 -28.35
N ASN A 90 -9.66 -19.67 -28.29
CA ASN A 90 -10.59 -19.52 -29.42
C ASN A 90 -11.38 -18.20 -29.36
N GLN A 91 -11.23 -17.42 -28.28
CA GLN A 91 -11.84 -16.11 -28.16
C GLN A 91 -11.16 -15.15 -29.14
N SER A 92 -11.89 -14.22 -29.78
CA SER A 92 -11.24 -13.18 -30.59
C SER A 92 -10.38 -12.27 -29.71
N HIS A 93 -9.33 -11.66 -30.27
CA HIS A 93 -8.42 -10.77 -29.53
C HIS A 93 -9.20 -9.62 -28.86
N ALA A 94 -10.12 -9.00 -29.60
CA ALA A 94 -10.99 -7.95 -29.07
C ALA A 94 -11.88 -8.44 -27.92
N MET A 95 -12.48 -9.62 -28.03
CA MET A 95 -13.33 -10.16 -26.96
C MET A 95 -12.51 -10.47 -25.70
N PHE A 96 -11.32 -11.04 -25.86
CA PHE A 96 -10.42 -11.32 -24.74
C PHE A 96 -9.95 -10.04 -24.06
N LEU A 97 -9.51 -9.03 -24.84
CA LEU A 97 -9.06 -7.75 -24.30
C LEU A 97 -10.19 -7.01 -23.58
N THR A 98 -11.40 -6.98 -24.15
CA THR A 98 -12.57 -6.39 -23.51
C THR A 98 -12.92 -7.09 -22.20
N ALA A 99 -12.87 -8.42 -22.16
CA ALA A 99 -13.11 -9.17 -20.93
C ALA A 99 -12.05 -8.88 -19.85
N LYS A 100 -10.77 -8.84 -20.22
CA LYS A 100 -9.67 -8.41 -19.33
C LYS A 100 -9.94 -7.04 -18.73
N MET A 101 -10.34 -6.07 -19.55
CA MET A 101 -10.69 -4.72 -19.09
C MET A 101 -11.86 -4.76 -18.12
N LEU A 102 -12.93 -5.47 -18.45
CA LEU A 102 -14.10 -5.57 -17.59
C LEU A 102 -13.74 -6.15 -16.20
N TRP A 103 -12.96 -7.24 -16.16
CA TRP A 103 -12.50 -7.83 -14.90
C TRP A 103 -11.66 -6.86 -14.07
N PHE A 104 -10.71 -6.15 -14.70
CA PHE A 104 -9.95 -5.10 -14.02
C PHE A 104 -10.87 -4.05 -13.39
N TRP A 105 -11.85 -3.54 -14.16
CA TRP A 105 -12.76 -2.51 -13.70
C TRP A 105 -13.65 -2.96 -12.54
N ILE A 106 -14.15 -4.20 -12.58
CA ILE A 106 -14.96 -4.78 -11.49
C ILE A 106 -14.15 -4.79 -10.18
N PHE A 107 -12.94 -5.35 -10.20
CA PHE A 107 -12.08 -5.43 -9.01
C PHE A 107 -11.64 -4.04 -8.54
N CYS A 108 -11.21 -3.19 -9.48
CA CYS A 108 -10.75 -1.84 -9.19
C CYS A 108 -11.84 -0.99 -8.50
N TRP A 109 -13.08 -1.01 -9.02
CA TRP A 109 -14.20 -0.31 -8.39
C TRP A 109 -14.51 -0.85 -7.00
N PHE A 110 -14.61 -2.17 -6.87
CA PHE A 110 -14.92 -2.82 -5.59
C PHE A 110 -13.93 -2.41 -4.50
N PHE A 111 -12.63 -2.53 -4.76
CA PHE A 111 -11.59 -2.22 -3.77
C PHE A 111 -11.41 -0.73 -3.54
N THR A 112 -11.61 0.12 -4.55
CA THR A 112 -11.57 1.58 -4.32
C THR A 112 -12.73 2.03 -3.44
N ILE A 113 -13.93 1.47 -3.61
CA ILE A 113 -15.06 1.75 -2.73
C ILE A 113 -14.81 1.17 -1.32
N ALA A 114 -14.27 -0.05 -1.22
CA ALA A 114 -13.89 -0.63 0.07
C ALA A 114 -12.87 0.23 0.83
N GLU A 115 -11.91 0.83 0.12
CA GLU A 115 -10.95 1.78 0.70
C GLU A 115 -11.67 3.01 1.28
N CYS A 116 -12.65 3.55 0.55
CA CYS A 116 -13.49 4.66 1.02
C CYS A 116 -14.35 4.27 2.22
N VAL A 117 -14.90 3.06 2.25
CA VAL A 117 -15.63 2.52 3.41
C VAL A 117 -14.70 2.43 4.62
N ALA A 118 -13.49 1.89 4.46
CA ALA A 118 -12.51 1.79 5.53
C ALA A 118 -12.09 3.16 6.10
N LYS A 119 -12.08 4.21 5.27
CA LYS A 119 -11.84 5.60 5.72
C LYS A 119 -12.99 6.17 6.54
N LEU A 120 -14.23 5.75 6.29
CA LEU A 120 -15.44 6.27 6.93
C LEU A 120 -15.92 5.42 8.12
N LEU A 121 -15.49 4.17 8.22
CA LEU A 121 -15.90 3.24 9.27
C LEU A 121 -15.67 3.75 10.71
N PRO A 122 -14.56 4.44 11.04
CA PRO A 122 -14.34 4.96 12.39
C PRO A 122 -15.23 6.15 12.78
N GLU A 123 -16.00 6.71 11.84
CA GLU A 123 -16.71 7.96 12.03
C GLU A 123 -18.17 7.75 12.45
N THR A 124 -18.66 8.66 13.31
CA THR A 124 -20.06 8.68 13.73
C THR A 124 -20.90 9.53 12.79
N PHE A 125 -22.01 8.96 12.32
CA PHE A 125 -22.89 9.60 11.36
C PHE A 125 -24.07 10.29 12.04
N THR A 126 -24.51 11.41 11.49
CA THR A 126 -25.68 12.18 11.94
C THR A 126 -26.96 11.78 11.20
N SER A 127 -26.94 10.68 10.44
CA SER A 127 -28.07 10.24 9.62
C SER A 127 -29.21 9.60 10.44
N THR A 128 -28.95 9.30 11.72
CA THR A 128 -29.92 8.77 12.68
C THR A 128 -30.15 9.80 13.80
N PRO A 129 -31.36 9.86 14.41
CA PRO A 129 -31.68 10.83 15.47
C PRO A 129 -30.73 10.74 16.67
N THR A 130 -30.15 9.56 16.91
CA THR A 130 -28.98 9.37 17.77
C THR A 130 -27.72 9.17 16.90
N PRO A 131 -26.64 9.94 17.10
CA PRO A 131 -25.39 9.74 16.37
C PRO A 131 -24.85 8.32 16.59
N SER A 132 -24.70 7.55 15.51
CA SER A 132 -24.27 6.15 15.60
C SER A 132 -23.25 5.81 14.51
N THR A 133 -22.45 4.78 14.77
CA THR A 133 -21.56 4.19 13.76
C THR A 133 -22.39 3.37 12.78
N LEU A 134 -22.29 3.68 11.48
CA LEU A 134 -22.99 2.92 10.45
C LEU A 134 -22.30 1.60 10.16
N SER A 135 -23.08 0.58 9.77
CA SER A 135 -22.52 -0.69 9.31
C SER A 135 -21.76 -0.51 7.98
N PRO A 136 -20.71 -1.31 7.72
CA PRO A 136 -19.92 -1.21 6.49
C PRO A 136 -20.77 -1.27 5.21
N GLY A 137 -21.78 -2.16 5.19
CA GLY A 137 -22.68 -2.32 4.04
C GLY A 137 -23.54 -1.08 3.75
N ARG A 138 -24.02 -0.38 4.80
CA ARG A 138 -24.78 0.87 4.60
C ARG A 138 -23.90 1.98 4.03
N ILE A 139 -22.65 2.09 4.49
CA ILE A 139 -21.68 3.04 3.95
C ILE A 139 -21.37 2.70 2.48
N PHE A 140 -21.16 1.42 2.17
CA PHE A 140 -20.92 0.94 0.82
C PHE A 140 -22.06 1.31 -0.15
N VAL A 141 -23.31 0.97 0.19
CA VAL A 141 -24.48 1.30 -0.64
C VAL A 141 -24.60 2.81 -0.85
N LYS A 142 -24.33 3.60 0.19
CA LYS A 142 -24.38 5.06 0.12
C LYS A 142 -23.34 5.63 -0.84
N LEU A 143 -22.11 5.11 -0.80
CA LEU A 143 -21.03 5.47 -1.72
C LEU A 143 -21.37 5.06 -3.16
N VAL A 144 -21.79 3.81 -3.38
CA VAL A 144 -22.18 3.30 -4.70
C VAL A 144 -23.28 4.16 -5.30
N ARG A 145 -24.34 4.47 -4.54
CA ARG A 145 -25.44 5.31 -5.04
C ARG A 145 -24.98 6.71 -5.41
N ALA A 146 -24.10 7.31 -4.62
CA ALA A 146 -23.55 8.64 -4.92
C ALA A 146 -22.65 8.65 -6.17
N MET A 147 -22.07 7.51 -6.51
CA MET A 147 -21.05 7.37 -7.55
C MET A 147 -21.53 6.60 -8.79
N PHE A 148 -22.74 6.06 -8.77
CA PHE A 148 -23.25 5.11 -9.76
C PHE A 148 -23.06 5.58 -11.21
N VAL A 149 -23.43 6.82 -11.51
CA VAL A 149 -23.29 7.38 -12.86
C VAL A 149 -21.82 7.40 -13.33
N HIS A 150 -20.89 7.75 -12.44
CA HIS A 150 -19.46 7.75 -12.77
C HIS A 150 -18.91 6.34 -12.94
N ILE A 151 -19.40 5.38 -12.14
CA ILE A 151 -19.03 3.95 -12.26
C ILE A 151 -19.43 3.43 -13.62
N VAL A 152 -20.69 3.64 -14.01
CA VAL A 152 -21.22 3.18 -15.32
C VAL A 152 -20.48 3.89 -16.45
N LEU A 153 -20.36 5.22 -16.41
CA LEU A 153 -19.73 6.00 -17.48
C LEU A 153 -18.28 5.58 -17.74
N VAL A 154 -17.46 5.49 -16.69
CA VAL A 154 -16.03 5.15 -16.84
C VAL A 154 -15.86 3.71 -17.31
N THR A 155 -16.70 2.78 -16.82
CA THR A 155 -16.62 1.37 -17.22
C THR A 155 -17.02 1.20 -18.68
N VAL A 156 -18.14 1.79 -19.11
CA VAL A 156 -18.61 1.74 -20.51
C VAL A 156 -17.59 2.40 -21.45
N LEU A 157 -17.08 3.58 -21.08
CA LEU A 157 -16.08 4.29 -21.88
C LEU A 157 -14.79 3.47 -22.02
N SER A 158 -14.32 2.87 -20.92
CA SER A 158 -13.07 2.10 -20.92
C SER A 158 -13.20 0.79 -21.67
N VAL A 159 -14.35 0.12 -21.59
CA VAL A 159 -14.65 -1.08 -22.38
C VAL A 159 -14.79 -0.75 -23.86
N GLY A 160 -15.50 0.33 -24.21
CA GLY A 160 -15.66 0.78 -25.59
C GLY A 160 -14.33 1.19 -26.24
N ILE A 161 -13.50 1.95 -25.51
CA ILE A 161 -12.15 2.30 -26.00
C ILE A 161 -11.25 1.06 -26.06
N GLY A 162 -11.38 0.11 -25.13
CA GLY A 162 -10.69 -1.17 -25.23
C GLY A 162 -11.02 -1.93 -26.52
N PHE A 163 -12.28 -1.92 -26.96
CA PHE A 163 -12.69 -2.50 -28.24
C PHE A 163 -12.07 -1.77 -29.44
N VAL A 164 -11.99 -0.43 -29.40
CA VAL A 164 -11.34 0.38 -30.44
C VAL A 164 -9.82 0.15 -30.47
N ILE A 165 -9.18 0.00 -29.30
CA ILE A 165 -7.74 -0.32 -29.22
C ILE A 165 -7.48 -1.70 -29.82
N ALA A 166 -8.34 -2.68 -29.54
CA ALA A 166 -8.21 -4.01 -30.12
C ALA A 166 -8.36 -4.03 -31.65
N SER A 167 -9.06 -3.07 -32.24
CA SER A 167 -9.18 -2.96 -33.71
C SER A 167 -8.03 -2.21 -34.37
N HIS A 168 -7.14 -1.58 -33.60
CA HIS A 168 -6.00 -0.80 -34.09
C HIS A 168 -4.67 -1.39 -33.61
N HIS A 169 -4.08 -2.29 -34.41
CA HIS A 169 -2.81 -2.98 -34.13
C HIS A 169 -1.69 -2.03 -33.65
N PHE A 170 -1.50 -0.86 -34.25
CA PHE A 170 -0.45 0.08 -33.84
C PHE A 170 -0.61 0.61 -32.40
N ALA A 171 -1.85 0.88 -31.97
CA ALA A 171 -2.15 1.40 -30.64
C ALA A 171 -1.93 0.34 -29.55
N HIS A 172 -2.19 -0.92 -29.87
CA HIS A 172 -1.99 -2.04 -28.97
C HIS A 172 -0.52 -2.49 -28.93
N ASP A 173 0.15 -2.59 -30.08
CA ASP A 173 1.43 -3.32 -30.19
C ASP A 173 2.62 -2.47 -29.79
N LYS A 174 2.64 -1.21 -30.23
CA LYS A 174 3.77 -0.32 -30.01
C LYS A 174 3.59 0.57 -28.78
N LEU A 175 2.35 0.99 -28.54
CA LEU A 175 2.02 1.91 -27.45
C LEU A 175 1.47 1.22 -26.21
N LYS A 176 1.10 -0.07 -26.28
CA LYS A 176 0.42 -0.80 -25.19
C LYS A 176 -0.71 0.03 -24.58
N ALA A 177 -1.52 0.65 -25.45
CA ALA A 177 -2.54 1.62 -25.05
C ALA A 177 -3.57 1.01 -24.08
N ASP A 178 -3.75 -0.30 -24.12
CA ASP A 178 -4.61 -1.06 -23.21
C ASP A 178 -4.11 -1.02 -21.75
N VAL A 179 -2.81 -0.83 -21.51
CA VAL A 179 -2.23 -0.67 -20.17
C VAL A 179 -2.31 0.79 -19.70
N TYR A 180 -1.97 1.73 -20.57
CA TYR A 180 -1.90 3.15 -20.21
C TYR A 180 -3.27 3.81 -20.08
N TRP A 181 -4.25 3.41 -20.90
CA TRP A 181 -5.59 3.99 -20.86
C TRP A 181 -6.29 3.79 -19.51
N PRO A 182 -6.42 2.56 -18.97
CA PRO A 182 -7.03 2.35 -17.66
C PRO A 182 -6.26 3.04 -16.54
N MET A 183 -4.93 3.13 -16.63
CA MET A 183 -4.11 3.86 -15.66
C MET A 183 -4.40 5.37 -15.65
N MET A 184 -4.68 5.97 -16.81
CA MET A 184 -5.12 7.37 -16.90
C MET A 184 -6.51 7.55 -16.31
N CYS A 185 -7.46 6.66 -16.66
CA CYS A 185 -8.81 6.69 -16.11
C CYS A 185 -8.83 6.47 -14.59
N TYR A 186 -7.86 5.72 -14.07
CA TYR A 186 -7.71 5.48 -12.63
C TYR A 186 -7.50 6.78 -11.83
N ASN A 187 -6.83 7.80 -12.40
CA ASN A 187 -6.74 9.12 -11.76
C ASN A 187 -8.11 9.76 -11.55
N PHE A 188 -8.95 9.67 -12.57
CA PHE A 188 -10.31 10.20 -12.53
C PHE A 188 -11.13 9.47 -11.47
N ILE A 189 -11.08 8.14 -11.41
CA ILE A 189 -11.75 7.35 -10.37
C ILE A 189 -11.31 7.80 -8.99
N LEU A 190 -10.00 7.82 -8.71
CA LEU A 190 -9.45 8.18 -7.40
C LEU A 190 -9.90 9.58 -6.99
N THR A 191 -10.01 10.49 -7.96
CA THR A 191 -10.48 11.86 -7.72
C THR A 191 -11.96 11.87 -7.39
N VAL A 192 -12.80 11.15 -8.14
CA VAL A 192 -14.24 11.05 -7.88
C VAL A 192 -14.46 10.39 -6.51
N THR A 193 -13.85 9.24 -6.24
CA THR A 193 -14.01 8.50 -4.98
C THR A 193 -13.56 9.32 -3.78
N ASP A 194 -12.39 9.95 -3.83
CA ASP A 194 -11.89 10.80 -2.74
C ASP A 194 -12.73 12.08 -2.56
N ALA A 195 -13.19 12.70 -3.66
CA ALA A 195 -14.05 13.89 -3.59
C ALA A 195 -15.40 13.57 -2.93
N HIS A 196 -16.06 12.47 -3.32
CA HIS A 196 -17.33 12.03 -2.75
C HIS A 196 -17.16 11.53 -1.31
N THR A 197 -16.09 10.79 -1.00
CA THR A 197 -15.78 10.35 0.37
C THR A 197 -15.58 11.55 1.30
N ARG A 198 -14.82 12.56 0.87
CA ARG A 198 -14.62 13.80 1.64
C ARG A 198 -15.90 14.61 1.80
N HIS A 199 -16.79 14.58 0.80
CA HIS A 199 -18.09 15.25 0.89
C HIS A 199 -18.98 14.57 1.93
N ILE A 200 -19.15 13.25 1.85
CA ILE A 200 -19.88 12.44 2.85
C ILE A 200 -19.33 12.66 4.24
N PHE A 201 -18.00 12.57 4.39
CA PHE A 201 -17.33 12.86 5.66
C PHE A 201 -17.73 14.25 6.21
N ARG A 202 -17.63 15.31 5.40
CA ARG A 202 -17.89 16.68 5.87
C ARG A 202 -19.36 16.95 6.20
N VAL A 203 -20.27 16.38 5.42
CA VAL A 203 -21.70 16.73 5.49
C VAL A 203 -22.45 15.81 6.45
N GLU A 204 -22.04 14.55 6.58
CA GLU A 204 -22.86 13.53 7.23
C GLU A 204 -22.24 12.93 8.50
N THR A 205 -20.98 13.28 8.82
CA THR A 205 -20.32 12.83 10.06
C THR A 205 -20.23 13.95 11.10
N VAL A 206 -20.29 13.57 12.38
CA VAL A 206 -20.17 14.50 13.51
C VAL A 206 -18.80 15.21 13.46
N SER A 207 -17.72 14.45 13.29
CA SER A 207 -16.35 14.96 13.18
C SER A 207 -16.19 15.95 12.03
N GLY A 208 -16.76 15.62 10.87
CA GLY A 208 -16.71 16.44 9.67
C GLY A 208 -17.47 17.76 9.83
N GLN A 209 -18.68 17.72 10.37
CA GLN A 209 -19.49 18.91 10.66
C GLN A 209 -18.85 19.79 11.73
N ALA A 210 -18.35 19.21 12.83
CA ALA A 210 -17.63 19.93 13.87
C ALA A 210 -16.41 20.68 13.29
N ARG A 211 -15.66 20.01 12.41
CA ARG A 211 -14.50 20.61 11.73
C ARG A 211 -14.91 21.71 10.76
N ALA A 212 -15.96 21.51 9.96
CA ALA A 212 -16.49 22.52 9.05
C ALA A 212 -16.98 23.76 9.82
N ASN A 213 -17.66 23.56 10.96
CA ASN A 213 -18.13 24.63 11.82
C ASN A 213 -16.97 25.43 12.45
N ARG A 214 -15.88 24.76 12.86
CA ARG A 214 -14.65 25.45 13.33
C ARG A 214 -14.03 26.32 12.23
N TYR A 215 -13.94 25.81 11.00
CA TYR A 215 -13.44 26.61 9.87
C TYR A 215 -14.36 27.78 9.53
N SER A 216 -15.68 27.57 9.54
CA SER A 216 -16.67 28.61 9.30
C SER A 216 -16.62 29.69 10.37
N ARG A 217 -16.50 29.34 11.66
CA ARG A 217 -16.30 30.31 12.76
C ARG A 217 -15.03 31.14 12.57
N ARG A 218 -13.91 30.51 12.21
CA ARG A 218 -12.64 31.21 11.94
C ARG A 218 -12.70 32.10 10.70
N SER A 219 -13.43 31.69 9.67
CA SER A 219 -13.65 32.50 8.46
C SER A 219 -14.60 33.67 8.72
N LYS A 220 -15.66 33.47 9.52
CA LYS A 220 -16.59 34.54 9.94
C LYS A 220 -15.90 35.60 10.80
N GLN A 221 -14.91 35.20 11.61
CA GLN A 221 -14.06 36.14 12.34
C GLN A 221 -13.15 36.97 11.41
N LEU A 222 -12.84 36.49 10.20
CA LEU A 222 -11.93 37.19 9.29
C LEU A 222 -12.65 37.95 8.17
N ASN A 223 -13.86 37.56 7.79
CA ASN A 223 -14.66 38.20 6.74
C ASN A 223 -16.17 37.94 6.95
N GLN A 224 -16.97 39.01 6.94
CA GLN A 224 -18.43 39.00 7.02
C GLN A 224 -19.08 38.52 5.71
N LEU A 225 -18.83 37.28 5.28
CA LEU A 225 -19.52 36.72 4.10
C LEU A 225 -20.72 35.84 4.47
N PRO A 226 -21.82 35.89 3.69
CA PRO A 226 -23.05 35.17 3.97
C PRO A 226 -22.86 33.65 3.84
N THR A 227 -23.57 32.91 4.69
CA THR A 227 -23.57 31.45 4.78
C THR A 227 -24.16 30.82 3.52
N ARG A 228 -23.29 30.28 2.65
CA ARG A 228 -23.72 29.51 1.47
C ARG A 228 -24.26 28.15 1.91
N LYS A 229 -25.47 27.79 1.44
CA LYS A 229 -26.08 26.46 1.67
C LYS A 229 -25.12 25.33 1.23
N PRO A 230 -25.07 24.20 1.94
CA PRO A 230 -24.27 23.06 1.53
C PRO A 230 -24.76 22.54 0.16
N ARG A 231 -23.86 22.52 -0.83
CA ARG A 231 -24.15 21.96 -2.16
C ARG A 231 -24.20 20.44 -2.11
N GLY A 232 -25.08 19.85 -2.92
CA GLY A 232 -25.23 18.39 -3.08
C GLY A 232 -24.02 17.69 -3.73
N SER A 233 -23.05 18.44 -4.26
CA SER A 233 -21.85 17.91 -4.92
C SER A 233 -20.58 18.69 -4.54
N PRO A 234 -19.39 18.06 -4.63
CA PRO A 234 -18.12 18.74 -4.39
C PRO A 234 -17.90 19.88 -5.40
N SER A 235 -17.27 20.97 -4.96
CA SER A 235 -16.96 22.10 -5.85
C SER A 235 -15.84 21.75 -6.83
N LEU A 236 -15.88 22.30 -8.05
CA LEU A 236 -14.86 22.10 -9.09
C LEU A 236 -13.44 22.43 -8.60
N LYS A 237 -13.27 23.51 -7.81
CA LYS A 237 -11.97 23.87 -7.21
C LYS A 237 -11.46 22.80 -6.24
N GLN A 238 -12.35 22.18 -5.48
CA GLN A 238 -11.99 21.08 -4.58
C GLN A 238 -11.65 19.81 -5.35
N PHE A 239 -12.41 19.52 -6.42
CA PHE A 239 -12.14 18.41 -7.32
C PHE A 239 -10.75 18.55 -7.97
N LEU A 240 -10.45 19.70 -8.57
CA LEU A 240 -9.15 19.95 -9.21
C LEU A 240 -7.98 19.86 -8.23
N LYS A 241 -8.17 20.33 -6.99
CA LYS A 241 -7.17 20.19 -5.93
C LYS A 241 -6.91 18.73 -5.57
N VAL A 242 -7.95 17.90 -5.51
CA VAL A 242 -7.82 16.46 -5.24
C VAL A 242 -7.18 15.75 -6.42
N PHE A 243 -7.56 16.12 -7.64
CA PHE A 243 -6.97 15.60 -8.88
C PHE A 243 -5.45 15.82 -8.92
N ALA A 244 -4.98 17.03 -8.62
CA ALA A 244 -3.55 17.33 -8.53
C ALA A 244 -2.83 16.56 -7.40
N GLN A 245 -3.53 16.20 -6.32
CA GLN A 245 -2.95 15.38 -5.23
C GLN A 245 -2.79 13.92 -5.64
N ASN A 246 -3.77 13.36 -6.36
CA ASN A 246 -3.76 11.97 -6.81
C ASN A 246 -2.83 11.74 -8.00
N LEU A 247 -2.47 12.80 -8.74
CA LEU A 247 -1.55 12.73 -9.86
C LEU A 247 -0.21 12.08 -9.50
N VAL A 248 0.29 12.25 -8.27
CA VAL A 248 1.54 11.63 -7.82
C VAL A 248 1.46 10.09 -7.86
N LEU A 249 0.33 9.52 -7.42
CA LEU A 249 0.12 8.07 -7.45
C LEU A 249 0.02 7.57 -8.89
N VAL A 250 -0.65 8.32 -9.77
CA VAL A 250 -0.81 7.92 -11.17
C VAL A 250 0.47 8.06 -11.95
N ILE A 251 1.23 9.14 -11.77
CA ILE A 251 2.58 9.28 -12.34
C ILE A 251 3.45 8.09 -11.89
N SER A 252 3.38 7.72 -10.61
CA SER A 252 4.11 6.56 -10.09
C SER A 252 3.66 5.24 -10.74
N GLY A 253 2.37 5.04 -10.97
CA GLY A 253 1.85 3.86 -11.66
C GLY A 253 2.24 3.82 -13.14
N LEU A 254 2.20 4.97 -13.82
CA LEU A 254 2.61 5.12 -15.21
C LEU A 254 4.11 4.90 -15.40
N SER A 255 4.94 5.47 -14.51
CA SER A 255 6.39 5.26 -14.57
C SER A 255 6.76 3.80 -14.32
N ALA A 256 6.05 3.13 -13.42
CA ALA A 256 6.20 1.71 -13.19
C ALA A 256 5.73 0.88 -14.39
N GLY A 257 4.58 1.21 -15.00
CA GLY A 257 4.12 0.58 -16.24
C GLY A 257 5.12 0.75 -17.40
N ALA A 258 5.72 1.95 -17.52
CA ALA A 258 6.79 2.22 -18.48
C ALA A 258 8.04 1.38 -18.20
N PHE A 259 8.44 1.25 -16.93
CA PHE A 259 9.53 0.37 -16.53
C PHE A 259 9.23 -1.09 -16.90
N VAL A 260 8.03 -1.60 -16.60
CA VAL A 260 7.62 -2.97 -16.95
C VAL A 260 7.66 -3.18 -18.46
N HIS A 261 7.15 -2.20 -19.22
CA HIS A 261 7.16 -2.24 -20.67
C HIS A 261 8.60 -2.31 -21.21
N ILE A 262 9.48 -1.43 -20.76
CA ILE A 262 10.90 -1.43 -21.14
C ILE A 262 11.57 -2.75 -20.74
N ALA A 263 11.36 -3.22 -19.51
CA ALA A 263 11.91 -4.46 -19.01
C ALA A 263 11.47 -5.68 -19.83
N SER A 264 10.21 -5.69 -20.30
CA SER A 264 9.70 -6.76 -21.17
C SER A 264 10.32 -6.78 -22.57
N CYS A 265 10.86 -5.65 -23.03
CA CYS A 265 11.53 -5.55 -24.32
C CYS A 265 13.00 -6.00 -24.28
N ILE A 266 13.57 -6.20 -23.10
CA ILE A 266 14.97 -6.61 -22.94
C ILE A 266 15.02 -8.15 -23.01
N GLU A 267 15.57 -8.68 -24.11
CA GLU A 267 15.92 -10.10 -24.21
C GLU A 267 17.20 -10.36 -23.41
N LEU A 268 17.06 -10.97 -22.22
CA LEU A 268 18.20 -11.35 -21.39
C LEU A 268 18.67 -12.75 -21.82
N LYS A 269 19.73 -12.81 -22.63
CA LYS A 269 20.30 -14.08 -23.15
C LYS A 269 21.45 -14.57 -22.28
N GLU A 270 22.20 -13.65 -21.69
CA GLU A 270 23.38 -13.98 -20.89
C GLU A 270 23.15 -13.83 -19.38
N LYS A 271 23.85 -14.65 -18.59
CA LYS A 271 23.78 -14.61 -17.12
C LYS A 271 24.22 -13.25 -16.55
N TRP A 272 25.15 -12.56 -17.20
CA TRP A 272 25.62 -11.23 -16.77
C TRP A 272 24.57 -10.14 -17.01
N GLU A 273 23.85 -10.20 -18.12
CA GLU A 273 22.75 -9.27 -18.42
C GLU A 273 21.67 -9.34 -17.36
N LEU A 274 21.35 -10.56 -16.88
CA LEU A 274 20.41 -10.76 -15.77
C LEU A 274 20.90 -10.12 -14.46
N VAL A 275 22.18 -10.27 -14.13
CA VAL A 275 22.77 -9.65 -12.94
C VAL A 275 22.71 -8.13 -13.05
N VAL A 276 23.07 -7.57 -14.21
CA VAL A 276 22.98 -6.12 -14.48
C VAL A 276 21.52 -5.65 -14.37
N PHE A 277 20.56 -6.36 -14.96
CA PHE A 277 19.14 -6.07 -14.86
C PHE A 277 18.65 -6.07 -13.41
N ALA A 278 19.06 -7.05 -12.61
CA ALA A 278 18.72 -7.13 -11.19
C ALA A 278 19.32 -5.97 -10.38
N LEU A 279 20.59 -5.63 -10.62
CA LEU A 279 21.26 -4.51 -9.97
C LEU A 279 20.61 -3.17 -10.36
N CYS A 280 20.28 -2.97 -11.63
CA CYS A 280 19.58 -1.77 -12.10
C CYS A 280 18.18 -1.65 -11.49
N SER A 281 17.40 -2.74 -11.47
CA SER A 281 16.07 -2.78 -10.87
C SER A 281 16.11 -2.46 -9.37
N GLN A 282 17.05 -3.05 -8.64
CA GLN A 282 17.26 -2.76 -7.23
C GLN A 282 17.72 -1.31 -7.01
N THR A 283 18.61 -0.79 -7.87
CA THR A 283 19.04 0.61 -7.78
C THR A 283 17.87 1.57 -7.97
N ILE A 284 16.99 1.31 -8.95
CA ILE A 284 15.76 2.09 -9.18
C ILE A 284 14.84 2.03 -7.95
N LYS A 285 14.63 0.85 -7.36
CA LYS A 285 13.85 0.67 -6.11
C LYS A 285 14.38 1.60 -5.01
N LEU A 286 15.69 1.60 -4.78
CA LEU A 286 16.32 2.42 -3.73
C LEU A 286 16.26 3.91 -4.05
N MET A 287 16.41 4.30 -5.31
CA MET A 287 16.25 5.69 -5.73
C MET A 287 14.84 6.20 -5.48
N ILE A 288 13.81 5.39 -5.77
CA ILE A 288 12.41 5.74 -5.50
C ILE A 288 12.17 5.90 -3.99
N GLN A 289 12.66 4.96 -3.17
CA GLN A 289 12.56 5.04 -1.71
C GLN A 289 13.28 6.28 -1.14
N ALA A 290 14.48 6.58 -1.64
CA ALA A 290 15.24 7.77 -1.24
C ALA A 290 14.55 9.08 -1.65
N ALA A 291 14.04 9.15 -2.88
CA ALA A 291 13.30 10.31 -3.39
C ALA A 291 12.02 10.54 -2.57
N ALA A 292 11.27 9.48 -2.25
CA ALA A 292 10.08 9.54 -1.41
C ALA A 292 10.40 10.07 0.00
N LYS A 293 11.46 9.56 0.62
CA LYS A 293 11.94 10.05 1.92
C LYS A 293 12.31 11.53 1.87
N LEU A 294 13.03 11.95 0.83
CA LEU A 294 13.47 13.34 0.68
C LEU A 294 12.26 14.27 0.48
N TYR A 295 11.31 13.86 -0.35
CA TYR A 295 10.05 14.58 -0.58
C TYR A 295 9.22 14.74 0.70
N LEU A 296 9.03 13.66 1.46
CA LEU A 296 8.23 13.66 2.70
C LEU A 296 8.99 14.31 3.88
N GLY A 297 10.31 14.22 3.87
CA GLY A 297 11.22 14.88 4.80
C GLY A 297 11.09 16.40 4.73
N LYS A 298 10.99 16.98 3.52
CA LYS A 298 10.82 18.42 3.28
C LYS A 298 9.47 18.99 3.76
N ARG A 299 8.44 18.17 3.98
CA ARG A 299 7.13 18.65 4.43
C ARG A 299 7.15 19.09 5.91
N LYS A 300 6.54 20.24 6.23
CA LYS A 300 6.44 20.74 7.62
C LYS A 300 5.68 19.81 8.56
N LYS A 301 4.72 19.04 8.06
CA LYS A 301 3.95 18.06 8.85
C LYS A 301 4.55 16.67 8.70
N THR A 302 4.46 15.87 9.75
CA THR A 302 4.73 14.43 9.69
C THR A 302 3.80 13.81 8.64
N PRO A 303 4.34 13.10 7.64
CA PRO A 303 3.52 12.43 6.64
C PRO A 303 2.65 11.36 7.31
N SER A 304 1.44 11.14 6.80
CA SER A 304 0.62 10.01 7.25
C SER A 304 1.20 8.71 6.71
N LEU A 305 0.99 7.60 7.42
CA LEU A 305 1.34 6.26 6.96
C LEU A 305 0.78 6.01 5.55
N ARG A 306 -0.45 6.46 5.31
CA ARG A 306 -1.13 6.33 4.01
C ARG A 306 -0.34 6.97 2.88
N THR A 307 0.13 8.21 3.06
CA THR A 307 0.93 8.90 2.05
C THR A 307 2.29 8.23 1.85
N MET A 308 2.89 7.68 2.91
CA MET A 308 4.15 6.94 2.81
C MET A 308 3.96 5.65 2.01
N ALA A 309 2.96 4.82 2.37
CA ALA A 309 2.64 3.59 1.67
C ALA A 309 2.33 3.83 0.18
N ILE A 310 1.58 4.89 -0.14
CA ILE A 310 1.26 5.26 -1.52
C ILE A 310 2.51 5.57 -2.34
N ILE A 311 3.43 6.39 -1.81
CA ILE A 311 4.58 6.88 -2.57
C ILE A 311 5.72 5.86 -2.60
N VAL A 312 5.83 5.01 -1.57
CA VAL A 312 6.91 4.02 -1.44
C VAL A 312 6.48 2.63 -1.90
N ALA A 313 5.39 2.09 -1.34
CA ALA A 313 5.01 0.69 -1.59
C ALA A 313 4.55 0.47 -3.03
N ALA A 314 3.71 1.35 -3.58
CA ALA A 314 3.12 1.13 -4.89
C ALA A 314 4.17 0.96 -6.02
N PRO A 315 5.09 1.90 -6.24
CA PRO A 315 6.12 1.72 -7.28
C PRO A 315 7.11 0.61 -6.97
N THR A 316 7.46 0.37 -5.70
CA THR A 316 8.40 -0.70 -5.34
C THR A 316 7.80 -2.08 -5.57
N ILE A 317 6.53 -2.30 -5.23
CA ILE A 317 5.79 -3.54 -5.54
C ILE A 317 5.84 -3.82 -7.05
N LEU A 318 5.58 -2.81 -7.87
CA LEU A 318 5.53 -2.97 -9.32
C LEU A 318 6.90 -3.35 -9.90
N VAL A 319 7.96 -2.64 -9.52
CA VAL A 319 9.34 -2.93 -9.95
C VAL A 319 9.79 -4.31 -9.48
N ASP A 320 9.58 -4.61 -8.20
CA ASP A 320 9.96 -5.88 -7.59
C ASP A 320 9.25 -7.07 -8.21
N THR A 321 7.98 -6.91 -8.60
CA THR A 321 7.22 -7.96 -9.25
C THR A 321 7.86 -8.31 -10.58
N GLN A 322 8.23 -7.32 -11.40
CA GLN A 322 8.85 -7.59 -12.69
C GLN A 322 10.21 -8.25 -12.56
N LEU A 323 11.04 -7.76 -11.63
CA LEU A 323 12.32 -8.38 -11.35
C LEU A 323 12.15 -9.86 -10.98
N ARG A 324 11.19 -10.16 -10.10
CA ARG A 324 10.92 -11.54 -9.66
C ARG A 324 10.33 -12.41 -10.77
N THR A 325 9.39 -11.88 -11.57
CA THR A 325 8.83 -12.60 -12.72
C THR A 325 9.94 -12.98 -13.71
N VAL A 326 10.84 -12.04 -14.04
CA VAL A 326 11.98 -12.31 -14.94
C VAL A 326 12.92 -13.38 -14.35
N LEU A 327 13.26 -13.31 -13.06
CA LEU A 327 14.10 -14.31 -12.39
C LEU A 327 13.47 -15.71 -12.33
N LEU A 328 12.13 -15.77 -12.27
CA LEU A 328 11.38 -17.02 -12.25
C LEU A 328 11.17 -17.63 -13.64
N CYS A 329 11.24 -16.81 -14.70
CA CYS A 329 11.22 -17.29 -16.08
C CYS A 329 12.57 -17.89 -16.55
N LEU A 330 13.58 -17.95 -15.69
CA LEU A 330 14.86 -18.59 -16.00
C LEU A 330 14.74 -20.12 -15.97
N ASP A 331 15.36 -20.79 -16.94
CA ASP A 331 15.29 -22.25 -17.10
C ASP A 331 15.98 -23.05 -15.97
N SER A 332 16.79 -22.40 -15.12
CA SER A 332 17.56 -23.10 -14.08
C SER A 332 17.06 -22.83 -12.67
N LYS A 333 16.48 -23.88 -12.05
CA LYS A 333 16.03 -23.89 -10.64
C LYS A 333 17.12 -23.41 -9.67
N SER A 334 18.35 -23.87 -9.88
CA SER A 334 19.49 -23.51 -9.02
C SER A 334 19.85 -22.04 -9.13
N VAL A 335 19.74 -21.44 -10.32
CA VAL A 335 20.00 -20.00 -10.53
C VAL A 335 18.91 -19.16 -9.88
N THR A 336 17.64 -19.56 -10.02
CA THR A 336 16.51 -18.87 -9.39
C THR A 336 16.58 -18.93 -7.86
N LEU A 337 16.95 -20.09 -7.28
CA LEU A 337 17.13 -20.22 -5.83
C LEU A 337 18.35 -19.42 -5.33
N ALA A 338 19.49 -19.51 -6.01
CA ALA A 338 20.70 -18.76 -5.66
C ALA A 338 20.45 -17.24 -5.76
N GLY A 339 19.72 -16.79 -6.78
CA GLY A 339 19.28 -15.41 -6.94
C GLY A 339 18.40 -14.94 -5.78
N SER A 340 17.45 -15.76 -5.33
CA SER A 340 16.63 -15.43 -4.16
C SER A 340 17.43 -15.34 -2.87
N VAL A 341 18.36 -16.27 -2.63
CA VAL A 341 19.25 -16.20 -1.45
C VAL A 341 20.11 -14.94 -1.49
N LEU A 342 20.70 -14.62 -2.65
CA LEU A 342 21.52 -13.44 -2.83
C LEU A 342 20.73 -12.15 -2.57
N LEU A 343 19.52 -12.05 -3.13
CA LEU A 343 18.62 -10.92 -2.90
C LEU A 343 18.23 -10.79 -1.43
N ALA A 344 17.91 -11.90 -0.77
CA ALA A 344 17.52 -11.91 0.65
C ALA A 344 18.69 -11.47 1.56
N VAL A 345 19.91 -11.95 1.29
CA VAL A 345 21.12 -11.51 2.02
C VAL A 345 21.40 -10.03 1.77
N ALA A 346 21.40 -9.58 0.51
CA ALA A 346 21.63 -8.18 0.16
C ALA A 346 20.59 -7.25 0.81
N LYS A 347 19.32 -7.66 0.83
CA LYS A 347 18.23 -6.97 1.53
C LYS A 347 18.50 -6.87 3.03
N THR A 348 18.86 -7.99 3.68
CA THR A 348 19.17 -8.00 5.12
C THR A 348 20.27 -7.00 5.45
N VAL A 349 21.36 -7.00 4.68
CA VAL A 349 22.48 -6.09 4.84
C VAL A 349 22.02 -4.64 4.68
N LEU A 350 21.20 -4.35 3.66
CA LEU A 350 20.72 -3.01 3.40
C LEU A 350 19.75 -2.50 4.48
N ARG A 351 18.86 -3.36 4.99
CA ARG A 351 17.98 -3.05 6.12
C ARG A 351 18.77 -2.71 7.38
N LEU A 352 19.80 -3.51 7.68
CA LEU A 352 20.69 -3.24 8.79
C LEU A 352 21.45 -1.92 8.61
N LEU A 353 22.01 -1.69 7.42
CA LEU A 353 22.75 -0.47 7.11
C LEU A 353 21.86 0.78 7.21
N THR A 354 20.64 0.72 6.68
CA THR A 354 19.69 1.84 6.74
C THR A 354 19.21 2.11 8.16
N ALA A 355 19.00 1.07 8.99
CA ALA A 355 18.69 1.22 10.41
C ALA A 355 19.85 1.86 11.20
N LEU A 356 21.10 1.45 10.90
CA LEU A 356 22.31 2.06 11.48
C LEU A 356 22.47 3.52 11.07
N LEU A 357 22.27 3.84 9.80
CA LEU A 357 22.32 5.20 9.28
C LEU A 357 21.22 6.08 9.91
N MET A 358 20.01 5.54 10.08
CA MET A 358 18.91 6.23 10.77
C MET A 358 19.29 6.53 12.22
N ARG A 359 19.84 5.55 12.95
CA ARG A 359 20.32 5.75 14.33
C ARG A 359 21.41 6.80 14.40
N HIS A 360 22.38 6.74 13.48
CA HIS A 360 23.45 7.73 13.40
C HIS A 360 22.88 9.14 13.14
N GLN A 361 21.94 9.28 12.21
CA GLN A 361 21.28 10.55 11.92
C GLN A 361 20.49 11.07 13.13
N ALA A 362 19.76 10.20 13.84
CA ALA A 362 19.06 10.55 15.06
C ALA A 362 20.02 11.06 16.15
N HIS A 363 21.15 10.36 16.35
CA HIS A 363 22.20 10.79 17.28
C HIS A 363 22.80 12.14 16.87
N LYS A 364 23.10 12.36 15.58
CA LYS A 364 23.60 13.65 15.08
C LYS A 364 22.61 14.79 15.28
N VAL A 365 21.31 14.55 15.14
CA VAL A 365 20.28 15.55 15.43
C VAL A 365 20.22 15.85 16.92
N LEU A 366 20.21 14.83 17.78
CA LEU A 366 20.23 15.01 19.23
C LEU A 366 21.49 15.71 19.73
N ALA A 367 22.65 15.45 19.11
CA ALA A 367 23.91 16.13 19.44
C ALA A 367 23.88 17.63 19.11
N LYS A 368 23.09 18.04 18.10
CA LYS A 368 22.88 19.47 17.76
C LYS A 368 21.89 20.17 18.68
N TYR A 369 21.06 19.41 19.41
CA TYR A 369 20.05 19.91 20.34
C TYR A 369 20.18 19.13 21.66
N PRO A 370 21.27 19.33 22.42
CA PRO A 370 21.52 18.58 23.65
C PRO A 370 20.37 18.80 24.64
N LEU A 371 19.84 17.71 25.20
CA LEU A 371 18.87 17.79 26.30
C LEU A 371 19.51 18.49 27.51
N PRO A 372 18.74 19.25 28.32
CA PRO A 372 19.25 19.78 29.56
C PRO A 372 19.73 18.62 30.43
N ARG A 373 20.99 18.66 30.87
CA ARG A 373 21.42 17.89 32.03
C ARG A 373 20.54 18.36 33.19
N VAL A 374 19.56 17.56 33.58
CA VAL A 374 18.90 17.71 34.87
C VAL A 374 20.01 17.62 35.91
N GLY A 375 20.38 18.75 36.51
CA GLY A 375 21.34 18.80 37.59
C GLY A 375 20.88 17.87 38.70
N VAL A 376 21.58 16.76 38.87
CA VAL A 376 21.37 15.86 39.99
C VAL A 376 21.94 16.55 41.21
N HIS A 377 21.12 17.33 41.91
CA HIS A 377 21.46 17.76 43.26
C HIS A 377 21.25 16.56 44.22
N PRO A 378 22.19 16.24 45.13
CA PRO A 378 22.26 14.92 45.77
C PRO A 378 21.32 14.69 46.96
N GLN A 379 20.22 15.44 47.12
CA GLN A 379 19.45 15.39 48.38
C GLN A 379 17.96 15.06 48.37
N ASP A 380 17.27 14.94 47.22
CA ASP A 380 15.83 14.59 47.26
C ASP A 380 15.52 13.27 46.54
N GLY A 381 15.56 12.19 47.32
CA GLY A 381 15.32 10.81 46.87
C GLY A 381 13.85 10.49 46.54
N VAL A 382 12.89 11.32 46.97
CA VAL A 382 11.45 10.98 46.87
C VAL A 382 10.70 11.87 45.85
N VAL A 383 11.22 13.05 45.52
CA VAL A 383 10.55 14.02 44.63
C VAL A 383 10.83 13.76 43.13
N LYS A 384 11.79 12.87 42.81
CA LYS A 384 12.22 12.58 41.42
C LYS A 384 11.16 11.91 40.55
N VAL A 385 10.23 11.14 41.12
CA VAL A 385 9.21 10.44 40.33
C VAL A 385 8.05 11.37 39.97
N LEU A 386 7.61 12.21 40.92
CA LEU A 386 6.49 13.14 40.70
C LEU A 386 6.87 14.31 39.77
N ARG A 387 8.10 14.83 39.86
CA ARG A 387 8.54 15.98 39.04
C ARG A 387 8.83 15.61 37.58
N VAL A 388 9.24 14.37 37.30
CA VAL A 388 9.35 13.86 35.91
C VAL A 388 7.96 13.65 35.31
N GLN A 389 6.97 13.26 36.11
CA GLN A 389 5.58 13.12 35.67
C GLN A 389 4.87 14.47 35.48
N SER A 390 5.25 15.49 36.27
CA SER A 390 4.80 16.87 36.03
C SER A 390 5.47 17.50 34.81
N LEU A 391 6.74 17.19 34.52
CA LEU A 391 7.42 17.65 33.31
C LEU A 391 6.86 17.05 32.00
N LEU A 392 6.28 15.84 32.05
CA LEU A 392 5.55 15.26 30.92
C LEU A 392 4.11 15.79 30.79
N SER A 393 3.50 16.22 31.90
CA SER A 393 2.15 16.79 31.94
C SER A 393 2.12 18.31 31.65
N THR A 394 3.26 18.98 31.79
CA THR A 394 3.39 20.43 31.55
C THR A 394 4.24 20.68 30.30
N THR A 395 3.62 20.48 29.13
CA THR A 395 4.11 20.85 27.78
C THR A 395 4.36 22.36 27.56
N ALA A 396 4.52 23.16 28.63
CA ALA A 396 4.55 24.62 28.56
C ALA A 396 5.94 25.26 28.76
N SER A 397 6.99 24.52 29.14
CA SER A 397 8.30 25.12 29.44
C SER A 397 9.53 24.48 28.77
N LEU A 398 9.36 23.60 27.78
CA LEU A 398 10.47 23.15 26.93
C LEU A 398 10.76 24.22 25.87
N SER A 399 12.02 24.63 25.77
CA SER A 399 12.49 25.63 24.83
C SER A 399 12.21 25.21 23.37
N SER A 400 11.81 26.18 22.54
CA SER A 400 11.49 26.00 21.10
C SER A 400 12.47 25.10 20.30
N PRO A 401 13.81 25.19 20.46
CA PRO A 401 14.74 24.37 19.67
C PRO A 401 14.81 22.89 20.11
N GLU A 402 14.62 22.58 21.40
CA GLU A 402 14.68 21.20 21.91
C GLU A 402 13.46 20.38 21.46
N LEU A 403 12.27 20.99 21.56
CA LEU A 403 11.04 20.40 21.05
C LEU A 403 11.13 20.14 19.55
N GLN A 404 11.81 21.03 18.82
CA GLN A 404 12.06 20.87 17.39
C GLN A 404 13.02 19.71 17.09
N GLY A 405 14.07 19.53 17.89
CA GLY A 405 15.00 18.39 17.80
C GLY A 405 14.30 17.05 18.02
N ILE A 406 13.53 16.93 19.11
CA ILE A 406 12.76 15.72 19.44
C ILE A 406 11.72 15.41 18.36
N ALA A 407 10.96 16.42 17.91
CA ALA A 407 9.98 16.25 16.84
C ALA A 407 10.63 15.79 15.52
N ARG A 408 11.85 16.26 15.23
CA ARG A 408 12.59 15.87 14.03
C ARG A 408 13.07 14.43 14.08
N VAL A 409 13.59 13.98 15.23
CA VAL A 409 13.98 12.58 15.44
C VAL A 409 12.75 11.68 15.35
N GLN A 410 11.66 12.03 16.04
CA GLN A 410 10.40 11.28 15.99
C GLN A 410 9.86 11.17 14.56
N LYS A 411 9.93 12.25 13.77
CA LYS A 411 9.55 12.24 12.36
C LYS A 411 10.46 11.31 11.54
N LEU A 412 11.78 11.37 11.75
CA LEU A 412 12.75 10.53 11.03
C LEU A 412 12.53 9.05 11.33
N THR A 413 12.40 8.68 12.60
CA THR A 413 12.15 7.30 13.02
C THR A 413 10.80 6.79 12.52
N ALA A 414 9.74 7.62 12.56
CA ALA A 414 8.44 7.24 12.02
C ALA A 414 8.46 7.04 10.50
N LEU A 415 9.21 7.88 9.77
CA LEU A 415 9.37 7.76 8.32
C LEU A 415 10.10 6.47 7.95
N HIS A 416 11.19 6.16 8.64
CA HIS A 416 11.94 4.93 8.39
C HIS A 416 11.14 3.68 8.78
N ALA A 417 10.45 3.70 9.92
CA ALA A 417 9.61 2.58 10.33
C ALA A 417 8.45 2.33 9.33
N ALA A 418 7.86 3.41 8.80
CA ALA A 418 6.82 3.32 7.77
C ALA A 418 7.35 2.81 6.42
N GLU A 419 8.57 3.19 6.04
CA GLU A 419 9.25 2.67 4.85
C GLU A 419 9.49 1.17 4.99
N VAL A 420 10.15 0.73 6.07
CA VAL A 420 10.44 -0.69 6.30
C VAL A 420 9.15 -1.51 6.33
N TYR A 421 8.12 -1.00 6.99
CA TYR A 421 6.82 -1.66 7.02
C TYR A 421 6.20 -1.76 5.61
N ALA A 422 6.22 -0.67 4.84
CA ALA A 422 5.71 -0.65 3.47
C ALA A 422 6.49 -1.56 2.52
N ASP A 423 7.83 -1.60 2.66
CA ASP A 423 8.73 -2.44 1.89
C ASP A 423 8.47 -3.93 2.17
N MET A 424 8.34 -4.33 3.44
CA MET A 424 7.97 -5.70 3.80
C MET A 424 6.65 -6.14 3.16
N HIS A 425 5.57 -5.36 3.33
CA HIS A 425 4.28 -5.66 2.67
C HIS A 425 4.46 -5.79 1.17
N GLY A 426 5.20 -4.85 0.58
CA GLY A 426 5.39 -4.79 -0.85
C GLY A 426 6.12 -5.99 -1.43
N GLU A 427 7.09 -6.53 -0.71
CA GLU A 427 7.85 -7.70 -1.17
C GLU A 427 7.03 -8.98 -1.18
N TYR A 428 6.29 -9.28 -0.11
CA TYR A 428 5.42 -10.46 -0.09
C TYR A 428 4.35 -10.37 -1.19
N ILE A 429 3.80 -9.17 -1.40
CA ILE A 429 2.82 -8.94 -2.48
C ILE A 429 3.48 -9.12 -3.84
N ALA A 430 4.67 -8.57 -4.05
CA ALA A 430 5.39 -8.70 -5.31
C ALA A 430 5.77 -10.14 -5.63
N MET A 431 6.22 -10.91 -4.63
CA MET A 431 6.45 -12.35 -4.76
C MET A 431 5.17 -13.08 -5.19
N CYS A 432 4.08 -12.88 -4.46
CA CYS A 432 2.79 -13.48 -4.77
C CYS A 432 2.29 -13.11 -6.17
N CYS A 433 2.35 -11.83 -6.56
CA CYS A 433 1.99 -11.39 -7.90
C CYS A 433 2.85 -12.06 -8.97
N ALA A 434 4.18 -12.17 -8.76
CA ALA A 434 5.07 -12.82 -9.72
C ALA A 434 4.71 -14.31 -9.91
N TYR A 435 4.44 -15.04 -8.82
CA TYR A 435 4.01 -16.45 -8.91
C TYR A 435 2.67 -16.60 -9.64
N VAL A 436 1.69 -15.74 -9.32
CA VAL A 436 0.39 -15.72 -10.00
C VAL A 436 0.54 -15.48 -11.49
N ILE A 437 1.35 -14.49 -11.86
CA ILE A 437 1.60 -14.12 -13.25
C ILE A 437 2.13 -15.34 -14.01
N ILE A 438 3.07 -16.10 -13.45
CA ILE A 438 3.63 -17.25 -14.16
C ILE A 438 2.67 -18.44 -14.19
N ILE A 439 1.98 -18.73 -13.08
CA ILE A 439 1.03 -19.84 -13.02
C ILE A 439 -0.13 -19.62 -13.99
N CYS A 440 -0.75 -18.44 -13.95
CA CYS A 440 -1.89 -18.12 -14.82
C CYS A 440 -1.45 -17.81 -16.24
N PHE A 441 -0.53 -16.86 -16.44
CA PHE A 441 -0.22 -16.38 -17.78
C PHE A 441 0.85 -17.23 -18.48
N GLY A 442 1.76 -17.88 -17.74
CA GLY A 442 2.84 -18.68 -18.33
C GLY A 442 2.36 -19.94 -19.03
N SER A 443 1.20 -20.47 -18.65
CA SER A 443 0.59 -21.65 -19.27
C SER A 443 -0.38 -21.31 -20.40
N ASN A 444 -0.76 -20.04 -20.55
CA ASN A 444 -1.80 -19.64 -21.49
C ASN A 444 -1.19 -19.13 -22.80
N PRO A 445 -1.61 -19.68 -23.96
CA PRO A 445 -1.05 -19.32 -25.27
C PRO A 445 -1.20 -17.84 -25.62
N ARG A 446 -2.16 -17.12 -25.00
CA ARG A 446 -2.40 -15.68 -25.20
C ARG A 446 -1.36 -14.77 -24.58
N PHE A 447 -0.49 -15.28 -23.70
CA PHE A 447 0.58 -14.51 -23.09
C PHE A 447 1.96 -15.04 -23.51
N SER A 448 2.95 -14.15 -23.53
CA SER A 448 4.35 -14.47 -23.79
C SER A 448 5.18 -14.04 -22.61
N LEU A 449 5.64 -15.01 -21.81
CA LEU A 449 6.58 -14.80 -20.71
C LEU A 449 7.94 -15.36 -21.11
N GLY A 450 9.01 -14.58 -20.94
CA GLY A 450 10.39 -15.04 -21.13
C GLY A 450 11.00 -14.88 -22.53
N GLY A 451 10.30 -14.23 -23.48
CA GLY A 451 10.80 -14.06 -24.85
C GLY A 451 10.81 -15.37 -25.66
N ASN A 452 11.25 -15.31 -26.92
CA ASN A 452 11.22 -16.44 -27.88
C ASN A 452 12.07 -17.68 -27.50
N ALA A 453 12.63 -17.73 -26.30
CA ALA A 453 13.54 -18.78 -25.85
C ALA A 453 12.83 -20.09 -25.44
N SER A 454 11.52 -20.09 -25.17
CA SER A 454 10.81 -21.27 -24.64
C SER A 454 9.57 -21.65 -25.46
N ASN A 455 9.73 -21.89 -26.77
CA ASN A 455 8.63 -22.39 -27.60
C ASN A 455 8.12 -23.79 -27.23
N ASN A 456 8.74 -24.51 -26.26
CA ASN A 456 8.39 -25.90 -25.93
C ASN A 456 8.45 -26.28 -24.44
N SER A 457 8.70 -25.36 -23.50
CA SER A 457 8.69 -25.68 -22.06
C SER A 457 7.54 -24.95 -21.38
N THR A 458 6.49 -25.70 -21.04
CA THR A 458 5.60 -25.33 -19.93
C THR A 458 6.50 -24.92 -18.76
N HIS A 459 6.41 -23.67 -18.30
CA HIS A 459 7.13 -23.21 -17.11
C HIS A 459 6.58 -23.97 -15.89
N GLU A 460 7.06 -25.21 -15.66
CA GLU A 460 6.72 -26.01 -14.49
C GLU A 460 7.44 -25.44 -13.27
N ILE A 461 6.87 -24.37 -12.70
CA ILE A 461 7.26 -23.92 -11.38
C ILE A 461 6.82 -24.97 -10.37
N GLN A 462 7.78 -25.70 -9.83
CA GLN A 462 7.53 -26.58 -8.70
C GLN A 462 7.13 -25.75 -7.49
N PHE A 463 5.98 -26.08 -6.90
CA PHE A 463 5.47 -25.48 -5.67
C PHE A 463 6.53 -25.48 -4.55
N SER A 464 7.41 -26.48 -4.52
CA SER A 464 8.54 -26.54 -3.59
C SER A 464 9.48 -25.34 -3.69
N THR A 465 9.81 -24.87 -4.89
CA THR A 465 10.71 -23.71 -5.09
C THR A 465 10.05 -22.43 -4.57
N VAL A 466 8.76 -22.26 -4.83
CA VAL A 466 7.95 -21.13 -4.33
C VAL A 466 7.93 -21.09 -2.80
N MET A 467 7.64 -22.23 -2.17
CA MET A 467 7.61 -22.34 -0.70
C MET A 467 8.98 -22.05 -0.07
N VAL A 468 10.07 -22.53 -0.68
CA VAL A 468 11.43 -22.27 -0.19
C VAL A 468 11.78 -20.79 -0.32
N GLN A 469 11.45 -20.13 -1.43
CA GLN A 469 11.71 -18.70 -1.62
C GLN A 469 10.95 -17.83 -0.62
N ILE A 470 9.66 -18.10 -0.39
CA ILE A 470 8.87 -17.42 0.63
C ILE A 470 9.45 -17.71 2.03
N GLY A 471 9.84 -18.96 2.30
CA GLY A 471 10.45 -19.36 3.57
C GLY A 471 11.74 -18.61 3.87
N ILE A 472 12.64 -18.47 2.89
CA ILE A 472 13.89 -17.70 3.02
C ILE A 472 13.58 -16.25 3.40
N GLU A 473 12.61 -15.62 2.74
CA GLU A 473 12.22 -14.23 3.01
C GLU A 473 11.66 -14.06 4.43
N VAL A 474 10.79 -14.99 4.85
CA VAL A 474 10.23 -15.01 6.22
C VAL A 474 11.35 -15.15 7.25
N VAL A 475 12.32 -16.05 7.04
CA VAL A 475 13.46 -16.25 7.94
C VAL A 475 14.30 -14.97 8.05
N VAL A 476 14.59 -14.34 6.91
CA VAL A 476 15.33 -13.07 6.87
C VAL A 476 14.61 -11.97 7.63
N ASP A 477 13.30 -11.84 7.45
CA ASP A 477 12.49 -10.84 8.15
C ASP A 477 12.42 -11.11 9.67
N ILE A 478 12.35 -12.38 10.08
CA ILE A 478 12.42 -12.79 11.49
C ILE A 478 13.75 -12.35 12.14
N ILE A 479 14.85 -12.34 11.38
CA ILE A 479 16.16 -11.88 11.88
C ILE A 479 16.28 -10.35 11.83
N ALA A 480 15.79 -9.71 10.77
CA ALA A 480 15.95 -8.27 10.55
C ALA A 480 15.09 -7.42 11.50
N ILE A 481 13.82 -7.79 11.74
CA ILE A 481 12.88 -7.00 12.54
C ILE A 481 13.35 -6.81 14.00
N PRO A 482 13.81 -7.85 14.73
CA PRO A 482 14.37 -7.68 16.07
C PRO A 482 15.56 -6.72 16.10
N LEU A 483 16.43 -6.76 15.08
CA LEU A 483 17.57 -5.86 14.97
C LEU A 483 17.12 -4.42 14.79
N GLU A 484 16.15 -4.17 13.90
CA GLU A 484 15.55 -2.84 13.69
C GLU A 484 14.87 -2.30 14.95
N ILE A 485 14.13 -3.15 15.67
CA ILE A 485 13.52 -2.79 16.96
C ILE A 485 14.61 -2.38 17.97
N ARG A 486 15.73 -3.13 18.03
CA ARG A 486 16.89 -2.77 18.87
C ARG A 486 17.53 -1.44 18.48
N PHE A 487 17.50 -1.08 17.19
CA PHE A 487 17.95 0.22 16.70
C PHE A 487 16.92 1.36 16.87
N GLY A 488 15.77 1.09 17.50
CA GLY A 488 14.78 2.10 17.89
C GLY A 488 13.63 2.27 16.91
N VAL A 489 13.40 1.31 16.01
CA VAL A 489 12.25 1.31 15.09
C VAL A 489 10.99 0.86 15.84
N ASP A 490 9.96 1.71 15.86
CA ASP A 490 8.70 1.45 16.56
C ASP A 490 7.56 1.14 15.56
N PHE A 491 7.28 -0.15 15.38
CA PHE A 491 6.23 -0.63 14.48
C PHE A 491 4.81 -0.54 15.08
N ASN A 492 4.65 -0.31 16.39
CA ASN A 492 3.34 -0.36 17.05
C ASN A 492 2.41 0.77 16.57
N LYS A 493 2.98 1.90 16.16
CA LYS A 493 2.23 3.07 15.65
C LYS A 493 1.46 2.79 14.36
N PHE A 494 1.79 1.72 13.63
CA PHE A 494 1.20 1.43 12.31
C PHE A 494 -0.04 0.53 12.35
N HIS A 495 -0.32 -0.12 13.49
CA HIS A 495 -1.49 -1.00 13.63
C HIS A 495 -2.84 -0.23 13.57
N LYS A 496 -2.83 1.10 13.77
CA LYS A 496 -4.06 1.92 13.77
C LYS A 496 -4.65 2.17 12.37
N ASP A 497 -3.86 2.04 11.31
CA ASP A 497 -4.27 2.27 9.92
C ASP A 497 -4.36 0.97 9.09
N ASP A 498 -4.36 -0.18 9.77
CA ASP A 498 -4.13 -1.50 9.17
C ASP A 498 -5.16 -1.89 8.10
N ALA A 499 -6.46 -1.64 8.33
CA ALA A 499 -7.51 -1.99 7.38
C ALA A 499 -7.42 -1.18 6.07
N PHE A 500 -7.14 0.12 6.18
CA PHE A 500 -6.92 0.98 5.01
C PHE A 500 -5.71 0.49 4.22
N LEU A 501 -4.61 0.22 4.91
CA LEU A 501 -3.37 -0.19 4.26
C LEU A 501 -3.53 -1.54 3.57
N ALA A 502 -4.19 -2.50 4.20
CA ALA A 502 -4.48 -3.80 3.60
C ALA A 502 -5.28 -3.65 2.30
N ILE A 503 -6.35 -2.85 2.29
CA ILE A 503 -7.16 -2.63 1.08
C ILE A 503 -6.37 -1.86 0.01
N PHE A 504 -5.57 -0.86 0.41
CA PHE A 504 -4.70 -0.15 -0.52
C PHE A 504 -3.69 -1.09 -1.19
N MET A 505 -3.08 -1.98 -0.42
CA MET A 505 -2.15 -2.99 -0.93
C MET A 505 -2.84 -3.97 -1.89
N VAL A 506 -4.08 -4.38 -1.62
CA VAL A 506 -4.91 -5.15 -2.57
C VAL A 506 -5.07 -4.39 -3.88
N LEU A 507 -5.36 -3.08 -3.82
CA LEU A 507 -5.55 -2.26 -5.01
C LEU A 507 -4.26 -2.12 -5.84
N VAL A 508 -3.10 -1.99 -5.19
CA VAL A 508 -1.79 -2.05 -5.86
C VAL A 508 -1.59 -3.40 -6.54
N ALA A 509 -1.91 -4.51 -5.87
CA ALA A 509 -1.79 -5.85 -6.45
C ALA A 509 -2.71 -6.03 -7.67
N VAL A 510 -3.94 -5.52 -7.62
CA VAL A 510 -4.89 -5.51 -8.75
C VAL A 510 -4.33 -4.75 -9.95
N VAL A 511 -3.78 -3.55 -9.71
CA VAL A 511 -3.14 -2.74 -10.76
C VAL A 511 -1.91 -3.44 -11.33
N ASN A 512 -1.12 -4.11 -10.49
CA ASN A 512 0.07 -4.85 -10.91
C ASN A 512 -0.27 -6.02 -11.85
N ILE A 513 -1.26 -6.85 -11.50
CA ILE A 513 -1.75 -7.94 -12.36
C ILE A 513 -2.30 -7.38 -13.68
N HIS A 514 -2.98 -6.24 -13.65
CA HIS A 514 -3.48 -5.58 -14.86
C HIS A 514 -2.35 -5.09 -15.79
N ILE A 515 -1.30 -4.46 -15.23
CA ILE A 515 -0.12 -4.06 -16.02
C ILE A 515 0.55 -5.29 -16.61
N ALA A 516 0.84 -6.30 -15.79
CA ALA A 516 1.52 -7.51 -16.23
C ALA A 516 0.73 -8.24 -17.33
N SER A 517 -0.59 -8.40 -17.16
CA SER A 517 -1.44 -9.03 -18.17
C SER A 517 -1.41 -8.27 -19.50
N GLY A 518 -1.48 -6.94 -19.52
CA GLY A 518 -1.42 -6.19 -20.79
C GLY A 518 -0.03 -6.20 -21.44
N VAL A 519 1.05 -6.11 -20.65
CA VAL A 519 2.42 -6.13 -21.18
C VAL A 519 2.73 -7.50 -21.81
N TYR A 520 2.43 -8.60 -21.11
CA TYR A 520 2.72 -9.95 -21.59
C TYR A 520 1.70 -10.50 -22.60
N MET A 521 0.57 -9.84 -22.83
CA MET A 521 -0.41 -10.31 -23.81
C MET A 521 0.17 -10.23 -25.23
N LYS A 522 0.04 -11.32 -25.98
CA LYS A 522 0.40 -11.39 -27.39
C LYS A 522 -0.62 -10.65 -28.24
N THR A 523 -0.12 -10.02 -29.29
CA THR A 523 -0.97 -9.54 -30.38
C THR A 523 -0.86 -10.53 -31.51
N GLU A 524 -1.93 -11.30 -31.70
CA GLU A 524 -2.12 -12.17 -32.86
C GLU A 524 -3.41 -11.74 -33.56
#